data_AF-A0A5D5ANA6-F1
#
_entry.id   AF-A0A5D5ANA6-F1
#
_cell.length_a   1.000
_cell.length_b   1.000
_cell.length_c   1.000
_cell.angle_alpha   90.00
_cell.angle_beta   90.00
_cell.angle_gamma   90.00
#
_symmetry.space_group_name_H-M   'P 1'
#
loop_
_entity.id
_entity.type
_entity.pdbx_description
1 polymer ?
#
loop_
_entity_poly.entity_id
_entity_poly.type
_entity_poly.pdbx_seq_one_letter_code
_entity_poly.pdbx_strand_id
1 'polypeptide(L)'
;MALSAGLKGVVQLPRPELAFAPEGYPGYSFPSAHAMGSSAFYGALAVTVEWSTRLRRYLLAGSVIVIVAFSRVVMGVHYLGDVVVGVALGLALVAIGVWTRDEGLFEPGPMFALAVVIAVVAALLGSRVFLTLTLGASIGGLVGWHYIEDRSTTQSGAAVLVLGSVTLVGIAVLRLVSILVGVAATDGAFTPVAFFGEIVGYTVLTAAVLLLPWVAITIEDRPLVRRLQSQLPFSKRTVNVETTQRSD
;
A
#
# COMPACT_ATOMS: atom_id res chain seq x y z
N MET A 1 -6.60 -3.47 -1.23
CA MET A 1 -6.45 -4.13 -2.54
C MET A 1 -7.26 -5.41 -2.64
N ALA A 2 -7.17 -6.35 -1.68
CA ALA A 2 -7.93 -7.60 -1.70
C ALA A 2 -9.44 -7.42 -1.88
N LEU A 3 -10.04 -6.48 -1.12
CA LEU A 3 -11.45 -6.15 -1.27
C LEU A 3 -11.81 -5.72 -2.71
N SER A 4 -11.00 -4.88 -3.35
CA SER A 4 -11.23 -4.47 -4.75
C SER A 4 -11.07 -5.65 -5.71
N ALA A 5 -10.10 -6.54 -5.49
CA ALA A 5 -9.90 -7.72 -6.33
C ALA A 5 -11.08 -8.70 -6.23
N GLY A 6 -11.62 -8.89 -5.02
CA GLY A 6 -12.81 -9.72 -4.78
C GLY A 6 -14.06 -9.13 -5.43
N LEU A 7 -14.35 -7.85 -5.19
CA LEU A 7 -15.51 -7.17 -5.79
C LEU A 7 -15.44 -7.16 -7.33
N LYS A 8 -14.24 -7.04 -7.91
CA LYS A 8 -14.06 -7.19 -9.36
C LYS A 8 -14.45 -8.57 -9.87
N GLY A 9 -14.03 -9.62 -9.17
CA GLY A 9 -14.37 -11.01 -9.53
C GLY A 9 -15.87 -11.31 -9.45
N VAL A 10 -16.59 -10.65 -8.53
CA VAL A 10 -18.04 -10.81 -8.35
C VAL A 10 -18.84 -9.97 -9.35
N VAL A 11 -18.54 -8.68 -9.45
CA VAL A 11 -19.40 -7.73 -10.19
C VAL A 11 -19.13 -7.80 -11.70
N GLN A 12 -17.88 -8.05 -12.09
CA GLN A 12 -17.49 -8.25 -13.48
C GLN A 12 -17.94 -7.15 -14.47
N LEU A 13 -18.08 -5.91 -13.99
CA LEU A 13 -18.54 -4.79 -14.81
C LEU A 13 -17.49 -4.46 -15.91
N PRO A 14 -17.85 -4.46 -17.20
CA PRO A 14 -16.95 -4.04 -18.28
C PRO A 14 -16.57 -2.57 -18.13
N ARG A 15 -15.47 -2.17 -18.77
CA ARG A 15 -14.99 -0.76 -18.76
C ARG A 15 -15.77 0.12 -19.74
N PRO A 16 -15.71 1.46 -19.59
CA PRO A 16 -16.27 2.36 -20.59
C PRO A 16 -15.64 2.15 -21.97
N GLU A 17 -16.48 2.03 -23.00
CA GLU A 17 -16.06 1.95 -24.40
C GLU A 17 -15.98 3.35 -25.00
N LEU A 18 -14.91 4.08 -24.66
CA LEU A 18 -14.67 5.44 -25.15
C LEU A 18 -13.54 5.43 -26.17
N ALA A 19 -13.68 6.21 -27.25
CA ALA A 19 -12.72 6.23 -28.36
C ALA A 19 -11.28 6.63 -27.95
N PHE A 20 -11.13 7.31 -26.82
CA PHE A 20 -9.84 7.74 -26.27
C PHE A 20 -9.34 6.83 -25.14
N ALA A 21 -10.12 5.82 -24.74
CA ALA A 21 -9.70 4.89 -23.69
C ALA A 21 -8.54 4.02 -24.22
N PRO A 22 -7.53 3.69 -23.39
CA PRO A 22 -6.45 2.81 -23.79
C PRO A 22 -6.98 1.44 -24.26
N GLU A 23 -6.58 1.01 -25.44
CA GLU A 23 -6.90 -0.32 -25.94
C GLU A 23 -6.33 -1.41 -25.02
N GLY A 24 -7.10 -2.48 -24.81
CA GLY A 24 -6.64 -3.65 -24.05
C GLY A 24 -6.43 -3.42 -22.55
N TYR A 25 -6.99 -2.36 -21.95
CA TYR A 25 -6.83 -2.12 -20.52
C TYR A 25 -7.39 -3.28 -19.68
N PRO A 26 -6.57 -3.96 -18.84
CA PRO A 26 -6.94 -5.24 -18.27
C PRO A 26 -8.00 -5.16 -17.16
N GLY A 27 -8.86 -6.18 -17.13
CA GLY A 27 -9.82 -6.47 -16.07
C GLY A 27 -11.03 -5.54 -15.97
N TYR A 28 -11.88 -5.85 -14.99
CA TYR A 28 -13.16 -5.18 -14.78
C TYR A 28 -13.02 -3.74 -14.26
N SER A 29 -14.05 -2.94 -14.50
CA SER A 29 -14.12 -1.54 -14.11
C SER A 29 -14.42 -1.38 -12.62
N PHE A 30 -15.46 -2.04 -12.12
CA PHE A 30 -15.93 -1.80 -10.76
C PHE A 30 -15.20 -2.63 -9.69
N PRO A 31 -14.90 -2.08 -8.49
CA PRO A 31 -14.72 -0.65 -8.20
C PRO A 31 -13.33 -0.18 -8.68
N SER A 32 -13.08 1.13 -8.68
CA SER A 32 -11.74 1.64 -9.05
C SER A 32 -10.71 1.36 -7.95
N ALA A 33 -9.74 0.48 -8.24
CA ALA A 33 -8.66 0.14 -7.31
C ALA A 33 -7.74 1.33 -7.00
N HIS A 34 -7.54 2.24 -7.97
CA HIS A 34 -6.75 3.47 -7.77
C HIS A 34 -7.47 4.43 -6.82
N ALA A 35 -8.77 4.63 -7.00
CA ALA A 35 -9.58 5.49 -6.13
C ALA A 35 -9.65 4.92 -4.70
N MET A 36 -9.89 3.61 -4.56
CA MET A 36 -9.88 2.92 -3.27
C MET A 36 -8.50 2.98 -2.59
N GLY A 37 -7.44 2.64 -3.33
CA GLY A 37 -6.08 2.59 -2.80
C GLY A 37 -5.57 3.95 -2.35
N SER A 38 -5.75 4.99 -3.17
CA SER A 38 -5.38 6.37 -2.81
C SER A 38 -6.18 6.87 -1.61
N SER A 39 -7.49 6.58 -1.55
CA SER A 39 -8.34 6.98 -0.41
C SER A 39 -7.93 6.31 0.88
N ALA A 40 -7.66 5.00 0.85
CA ALA A 40 -7.18 4.28 2.02
C ALA A 40 -5.81 4.79 2.49
N PHE A 41 -4.86 4.95 1.55
CA PHE A 41 -3.49 5.35 1.89
C PHE A 41 -3.38 6.81 2.37
N TYR A 42 -3.85 7.76 1.57
CA TYR A 42 -3.74 9.18 1.93
C TYR A 42 -4.71 9.56 3.05
N GLY A 43 -5.87 8.89 3.15
CA GLY A 43 -6.78 9.04 4.28
C GLY A 43 -6.13 8.57 5.59
N ALA A 44 -5.53 7.37 5.61
CA ALA A 44 -4.80 6.88 6.77
C ALA A 44 -3.62 7.80 7.14
N LEU A 45 -2.89 8.32 6.16
CA LEU A 45 -1.79 9.25 6.40
C LEU A 45 -2.26 10.57 7.03
N ALA A 46 -3.39 11.10 6.57
CA ALA A 46 -3.97 12.33 7.11
C ALA A 46 -4.38 12.19 8.60
N VAL A 47 -4.80 10.99 8.99
CA VAL A 47 -5.18 10.68 10.38
C VAL A 47 -3.96 10.40 11.25
N THR A 48 -3.00 9.60 10.77
CA THR A 48 -1.92 9.06 11.61
C THR A 48 -0.68 9.95 11.71
N VAL A 49 -0.36 10.75 10.68
CA VAL A 49 0.90 11.52 10.64
C VAL A 49 0.66 12.98 10.98
N GLU A 50 1.25 13.42 12.09
CA GLU A 50 1.06 14.75 12.69
C GLU A 50 2.16 15.74 12.25
N TRP A 51 2.18 16.08 10.97
CA TRP A 51 3.17 17.02 10.42
C TRP A 51 2.66 18.47 10.33
N SER A 52 1.36 18.71 10.38
CA SER A 52 0.75 20.04 10.29
C SER A 52 -0.65 20.07 10.94
N THR A 53 -1.32 21.23 10.85
CA THR A 53 -2.72 21.39 11.30
C THR A 53 -3.63 20.34 10.67
N ARG A 54 -4.66 19.90 11.41
CA ARG A 54 -5.69 18.97 10.92
C ARG A 54 -6.17 19.40 9.53
N LEU A 55 -6.66 20.62 9.38
CA LEU A 55 -7.19 21.13 8.11
C LEU A 55 -6.22 20.92 6.92
N ARG A 56 -4.94 21.30 7.04
CA ARG A 56 -3.95 21.14 5.96
C ARG A 56 -3.73 19.67 5.58
N ARG A 57 -3.68 18.76 6.56
CA ARG A 57 -3.50 17.32 6.32
C ARG A 57 -4.66 16.75 5.50
N TYR A 58 -5.89 17.04 5.91
CA TYR A 58 -7.09 16.54 5.23
C TYR A 58 -7.29 17.19 3.86
N LEU A 59 -7.00 18.49 3.70
CA LEU A 59 -7.07 19.16 2.40
C LEU A 59 -6.07 18.58 1.40
N LEU A 60 -4.82 18.31 1.83
CA LEU A 60 -3.81 17.70 0.96
C LEU A 60 -4.24 16.29 0.55
N ALA A 61 -4.62 15.44 1.51
CA ALA A 61 -5.07 14.09 1.22
C ALA A 61 -6.31 14.08 0.31
N GLY A 62 -7.31 14.89 0.60
CA GLY A 62 -8.52 15.04 -0.21
C GLY A 62 -8.20 15.49 -1.63
N SER A 63 -7.29 16.46 -1.81
CA SER A 63 -6.86 16.94 -3.13
C SER A 63 -6.21 15.82 -3.95
N VAL A 64 -5.30 15.06 -3.35
CA VAL A 64 -4.64 13.94 -4.04
C VAL A 64 -5.64 12.84 -4.40
N ILE A 65 -6.54 12.49 -3.49
CA ILE A 65 -7.60 11.51 -3.74
C ILE A 65 -8.46 11.94 -4.92
N VAL A 66 -8.92 13.20 -4.95
CA VAL A 66 -9.74 13.74 -6.05
C VAL A 66 -8.97 13.72 -7.37
N ILE A 67 -7.70 14.12 -7.39
CA ILE A 67 -6.87 14.09 -8.60
C ILE A 67 -6.73 12.65 -9.13
N VAL A 68 -6.43 11.69 -8.27
CA VAL A 68 -6.30 10.28 -8.65
C VAL A 68 -7.64 9.72 -9.15
N ALA A 69 -8.72 9.97 -8.42
CA ALA A 69 -10.08 9.57 -8.78
C ALA A 69 -10.50 10.14 -10.15
N PHE A 70 -10.33 11.45 -10.34
CA PHE A 70 -10.69 12.14 -11.56
C PHE A 70 -9.85 11.68 -12.76
N SER A 71 -8.55 11.43 -12.57
CA SER A 71 -7.67 10.92 -13.63
C SER A 71 -8.22 9.62 -14.24
N ARG A 72 -8.88 8.77 -13.44
CA ARG A 72 -9.43 7.51 -13.93
C ARG A 72 -10.66 7.69 -14.83
N VAL A 73 -11.47 8.69 -14.55
CA VAL A 73 -12.63 9.04 -15.39
C VAL A 73 -12.15 9.70 -16.68
N VAL A 74 -11.21 10.65 -16.57
CA VAL A 74 -10.63 11.36 -17.73
C VAL A 74 -9.90 10.43 -18.68
N MET A 75 -9.19 9.42 -18.16
CA MET A 75 -8.56 8.38 -18.99
C MET A 75 -9.55 7.38 -19.60
N GLY A 76 -10.86 7.51 -19.30
CA GLY A 76 -11.90 6.64 -19.85
C GLY A 76 -11.86 5.19 -19.37
N VAL A 77 -11.12 4.90 -18.31
CA VAL A 77 -10.97 3.51 -17.83
C VAL A 77 -11.99 3.11 -16.78
N HIS A 78 -12.73 4.07 -16.21
CA HIS A 78 -13.68 3.86 -15.13
C HIS A 78 -14.87 4.80 -15.27
N TYR A 79 -16.07 4.31 -14.94
CA TYR A 79 -17.24 5.14 -14.75
C TYR A 79 -17.10 5.97 -13.48
N LEU A 80 -17.82 7.10 -13.41
CA LEU A 80 -17.85 7.94 -12.21
C LEU A 80 -18.30 7.14 -10.97
N GLY A 81 -19.28 6.25 -11.11
CA GLY A 81 -19.75 5.38 -10.03
C GLY A 81 -18.66 4.46 -9.48
N ASP A 82 -17.80 3.90 -10.34
CA ASP A 82 -16.69 3.02 -9.93
C ASP A 82 -15.70 3.75 -9.01
N VAL A 83 -15.48 5.03 -9.32
CA VAL A 83 -14.56 5.90 -8.60
C VAL A 83 -15.17 6.35 -7.29
N VAL A 84 -16.43 6.79 -7.28
CA VAL A 84 -17.15 7.20 -6.06
C VAL A 84 -17.20 6.04 -5.05
N VAL A 85 -17.59 4.85 -5.49
CA VAL A 85 -17.62 3.66 -4.61
C VAL A 85 -16.20 3.27 -4.18
N GLY A 86 -15.22 3.36 -5.08
CA GLY A 86 -13.82 3.16 -4.74
C GLY A 86 -13.36 4.06 -3.58
N VAL A 87 -13.62 5.37 -3.68
CA VAL A 87 -13.30 6.35 -2.62
C VAL A 87 -14.03 5.99 -1.33
N ALA A 88 -15.33 5.75 -1.39
CA ALA A 88 -16.14 5.43 -0.21
C ALA A 88 -15.61 4.20 0.53
N LEU A 89 -15.30 3.11 -0.20
CA LEU A 89 -14.75 1.90 0.41
C LEU A 89 -13.35 2.13 1.00
N GLY A 90 -12.51 2.92 0.33
CA GLY A 90 -11.18 3.26 0.86
C GLY A 90 -11.25 4.06 2.16
N LEU A 91 -12.13 5.05 2.22
CA LEU A 91 -12.34 5.84 3.45
C LEU A 91 -13.03 5.03 4.55
N ALA A 92 -13.94 4.11 4.20
CA ALA A 92 -14.56 3.21 5.17
C ALA A 92 -13.50 2.32 5.86
N LEU A 93 -12.50 1.82 5.13
CA LEU A 93 -11.39 1.07 5.72
C LEU A 93 -10.58 1.92 6.70
N VAL A 94 -10.37 3.21 6.40
CA VAL A 94 -9.70 4.14 7.32
C VAL A 94 -10.54 4.34 8.58
N ALA A 95 -11.84 4.61 8.42
CA ALA A 95 -12.75 4.80 9.55
C ALA A 95 -12.81 3.56 10.46
N ILE A 96 -12.89 2.36 9.87
CA ILE A 96 -12.84 1.10 10.62
C ILE A 96 -11.51 0.97 11.36
N GLY A 97 -10.38 1.26 10.71
CA GLY A 97 -9.06 1.17 11.35
C GLY A 97 -8.87 2.16 12.51
N VAL A 98 -9.45 3.36 12.39
CA VAL A 98 -9.47 4.34 13.48
C VAL A 98 -10.35 3.84 14.62
N TRP A 99 -11.56 3.40 14.32
CA TRP A 99 -12.48 2.89 15.32
C TRP A 99 -11.91 1.68 16.08
N THR A 100 -11.37 0.69 15.39
CA THR A 100 -10.76 -0.48 16.07
C THR A 100 -9.53 -0.09 16.89
N ARG A 101 -8.77 0.94 16.46
CA ARG A 101 -7.66 1.46 17.25
C ARG A 101 -8.16 2.14 18.53
N ASP A 102 -9.19 2.96 18.43
CA ASP A 102 -9.76 3.70 19.56
C ASP A 102 -10.38 2.76 20.60
N GLU A 103 -10.95 1.65 20.17
CA GLU A 103 -11.48 0.58 21.03
C GLU A 103 -10.40 -0.39 21.56
N GLY A 104 -9.13 -0.22 21.16
CA GLY A 104 -8.04 -1.13 21.55
C GLY A 104 -8.11 -2.53 20.91
N LEU A 105 -8.87 -2.69 19.82
CA LEU A 105 -9.07 -3.94 19.07
C LEU A 105 -8.19 -4.05 17.82
N PHE A 106 -7.37 -3.04 17.53
CA PHE A 106 -6.59 -2.99 16.29
C PHE A 106 -5.41 -3.96 16.33
N GLU A 107 -5.55 -5.08 15.62
CA GLU A 107 -4.49 -6.07 15.41
C GLU A 107 -4.18 -6.24 13.91
N PRO A 108 -2.98 -5.84 13.44
CA PRO A 108 -2.61 -5.97 12.03
C PRO A 108 -2.54 -7.40 11.51
N GLY A 109 -2.10 -8.36 12.34
CA GLY A 109 -1.92 -9.77 11.95
C GLY A 109 -3.19 -10.39 11.35
N PRO A 110 -4.32 -10.41 12.08
CA PRO A 110 -5.61 -10.89 11.56
C PRO A 110 -6.08 -10.16 10.29
N MET A 111 -5.78 -8.87 10.14
CA MET A 111 -6.14 -8.11 8.93
C MET A 111 -5.36 -8.59 7.70
N PHE A 112 -4.07 -8.91 7.83
CA PHE A 112 -3.28 -9.49 6.76
C PHE A 112 -3.76 -10.91 6.40
N ALA A 113 -4.07 -11.73 7.40
CA ALA A 113 -4.64 -13.07 7.19
C ALA A 113 -5.98 -13.00 6.44
N LEU A 114 -6.88 -12.11 6.86
CA LEU A 114 -8.14 -11.86 6.17
C LEU A 114 -7.92 -11.39 4.72
N ALA A 115 -6.93 -10.53 4.48
CA ALA A 115 -6.60 -10.08 3.13
C ALA A 115 -6.09 -11.22 2.24
N VAL A 116 -5.33 -12.19 2.78
CA VAL A 116 -4.97 -13.43 2.06
C VAL A 116 -6.22 -14.22 1.69
N VAL A 117 -7.13 -14.45 2.64
CA VAL A 117 -8.38 -15.20 2.39
C VAL A 117 -9.21 -14.53 1.29
N ILE A 118 -9.44 -13.21 1.38
CA ILE A 118 -10.18 -12.46 0.36
C ILE A 118 -9.49 -12.56 -1.00
N ALA A 119 -8.16 -12.49 -1.05
CA ALA A 119 -7.41 -12.61 -2.29
C ALA A 119 -7.51 -14.00 -2.92
N VAL A 120 -7.46 -15.07 -2.12
CA VAL A 120 -7.65 -16.45 -2.59
C VAL A 120 -9.08 -16.63 -3.11
N VAL A 121 -10.09 -16.16 -2.37
CA VAL A 121 -11.49 -16.21 -2.84
C VAL A 121 -11.65 -15.43 -4.15
N ALA A 122 -11.05 -14.24 -4.26
CA ALA A 122 -11.06 -13.47 -5.48
C ALA A 122 -10.45 -14.23 -6.67
N ALA A 123 -9.35 -14.96 -6.45
CA ALA A 123 -8.72 -15.81 -7.45
C ALA A 123 -9.68 -16.92 -7.93
N LEU A 124 -10.34 -17.60 -6.98
CA LEU A 124 -11.29 -18.67 -7.26
C LEU A 124 -12.51 -18.16 -8.04
N LEU A 125 -12.91 -16.91 -7.83
CA LEU A 125 -13.96 -16.22 -8.59
C LEU A 125 -13.48 -15.67 -9.95
N GLY A 126 -12.26 -16.00 -10.39
CA GLY A 126 -11.71 -15.65 -11.70
C GLY A 126 -11.08 -14.27 -11.79
N SER A 127 -10.88 -13.57 -10.66
CA SER A 127 -10.17 -12.29 -10.64
C SER A 127 -8.68 -12.51 -10.86
N ARG A 128 -8.16 -12.03 -11.99
CA ARG A 128 -6.72 -12.11 -12.34
C ARG A 128 -5.98 -10.79 -12.13
N VAL A 129 -6.73 -9.70 -11.97
CA VAL A 129 -6.17 -8.34 -11.92
C VAL A 129 -5.75 -7.99 -10.51
N PHE A 130 -4.47 -7.62 -10.35
CA PHE A 130 -3.79 -7.37 -9.07
C PHE A 130 -3.73 -8.59 -8.13
N LEU A 131 -3.98 -9.81 -8.63
CA LEU A 131 -4.03 -11.00 -7.80
C LEU A 131 -2.66 -11.32 -7.18
N THR A 132 -1.61 -11.38 -8.00
CA THR A 132 -0.23 -11.69 -7.56
C THR A 132 0.27 -10.66 -6.54
N LEU A 133 0.05 -9.36 -6.84
CA LEU A 133 0.33 -8.25 -5.93
C LEU A 133 -0.41 -8.40 -4.60
N THR A 134 -1.71 -8.69 -4.65
CA THR A 134 -2.53 -8.75 -3.44
C THR A 134 -2.14 -9.93 -2.56
N LEU A 135 -1.97 -11.12 -3.15
CA LEU A 135 -1.53 -12.31 -2.43
C LEU A 135 -0.14 -12.06 -1.83
N GLY A 136 0.82 -11.64 -2.64
CA GLY A 136 2.18 -11.41 -2.18
C GLY A 136 2.24 -10.33 -1.10
N ALA A 137 1.56 -9.19 -1.27
CA ALA A 137 1.55 -8.14 -0.25
C ALA A 137 0.86 -8.58 1.04
N SER A 138 -0.21 -9.38 0.98
CA SER A 138 -0.91 -9.85 2.18
C SER A 138 -0.09 -10.90 2.93
N ILE A 139 0.55 -11.83 2.21
CA ILE A 139 1.46 -12.83 2.80
C ILE A 139 2.70 -12.13 3.38
N GLY A 140 3.32 -11.23 2.62
CA GLY A 140 4.47 -10.46 3.09
C GLY A 140 4.14 -9.56 4.28
N GLY A 141 2.91 -9.03 4.31
CA GLY A 141 2.36 -8.30 5.44
C GLY A 141 2.25 -9.17 6.69
N LEU A 142 1.65 -10.36 6.55
CA LEU A 142 1.50 -11.32 7.66
C LEU A 142 2.85 -11.79 8.20
N VAL A 143 3.76 -12.20 7.31
CA VAL A 143 5.11 -12.65 7.67
C VAL A 143 5.89 -11.51 8.31
N GLY A 144 5.90 -10.33 7.68
CA GLY A 144 6.60 -9.15 8.18
C GLY A 144 6.09 -8.74 9.56
N TRP A 145 4.77 -8.73 9.76
CA TRP A 145 4.13 -8.43 11.04
C TRP A 145 4.57 -9.41 12.14
N HIS A 146 4.51 -10.71 11.87
CA HIS A 146 4.91 -11.74 12.84
C HIS A 146 6.35 -11.57 13.34
N TYR A 147 7.24 -11.05 12.49
CA TYR A 147 8.63 -10.79 12.90
C TYR A 147 8.81 -9.52 13.74
N ILE A 148 7.88 -8.55 13.68
CA ILE A 148 8.03 -7.24 14.33
C ILE A 148 7.06 -6.99 15.48
N GLU A 149 5.99 -7.78 15.62
CA GLU A 149 4.89 -7.50 16.56
C GLU A 149 5.34 -7.34 18.02
N ASP A 150 6.31 -8.14 18.45
CA ASP A 150 6.87 -8.10 19.82
C ASP A 150 8.16 -7.27 19.93
N ARG A 151 8.54 -6.54 18.87
CA ARG A 151 9.82 -5.84 18.82
C ARG A 151 9.64 -4.34 18.95
N SER A 152 10.19 -3.76 20.01
CA SER A 152 10.30 -2.31 20.12
C SER A 152 11.26 -1.77 19.06
N THR A 153 10.84 -0.71 18.38
CA THR A 153 11.67 -0.04 17.38
C THR A 153 11.87 1.41 17.84
N THR A 154 13.04 1.68 18.44
CA THR A 154 13.52 3.04 18.74
C THR A 154 14.67 3.36 17.79
N GLN A 155 14.34 3.96 16.65
CA GLN A 155 15.29 4.34 15.60
C GLN A 155 15.12 5.81 15.24
N SER A 156 16.17 6.43 14.72
CA SER A 156 16.11 7.78 14.18
C SER A 156 15.31 7.82 12.88
N GLY A 157 14.65 8.97 12.63
CA GLY A 157 14.03 9.24 11.34
C GLY A 157 15.04 9.18 10.18
N ALA A 158 16.30 9.58 10.43
CA ALA A 158 17.36 9.49 9.43
C ALA A 158 17.68 8.04 9.02
N ALA A 159 17.71 7.08 9.95
CA ALA A 159 17.96 5.67 9.63
C ALA A 159 16.84 5.09 8.76
N VAL A 160 15.58 5.41 9.08
CA VAL A 160 14.40 5.02 8.28
C VAL A 160 14.46 5.66 6.89
N LEU A 161 14.87 6.92 6.77
CA LEU A 161 14.98 7.61 5.48
C LEU A 161 16.08 7.03 4.60
N VAL A 162 17.26 6.74 5.15
CA VAL A 162 18.37 6.14 4.40
C VAL A 162 17.96 4.77 3.88
N LEU A 163 17.43 3.92 4.76
CA LEU A 163 17.04 2.57 4.37
C LEU A 163 15.83 2.59 3.42
N GLY A 164 14.84 3.46 3.67
CA GLY A 164 13.70 3.69 2.79
C GLY A 164 14.11 4.14 1.39
N SER A 165 15.10 5.03 1.30
CA SER A 165 15.63 5.48 0.00
C SER A 165 16.32 4.34 -0.75
N VAL A 166 17.11 3.52 -0.04
CA VAL A 166 17.74 2.32 -0.63
C VAL A 166 16.70 1.32 -1.09
N THR A 167 15.66 1.06 -0.29
CA THR A 167 14.56 0.18 -0.66
C THR A 167 13.81 0.70 -1.89
N LEU A 168 13.53 2.00 -1.98
CA LEU A 168 12.90 2.62 -3.15
C LEU A 168 13.74 2.48 -4.41
N VAL A 169 15.05 2.70 -4.31
CA VAL A 169 15.98 2.48 -5.44
C VAL A 169 15.99 1.01 -5.84
N GLY A 170 16.02 0.09 -4.87
CA GLY A 170 15.94 -1.35 -5.11
C GLY A 170 14.66 -1.75 -5.86
N ILE A 171 13.50 -1.24 -5.43
CA ILE A 171 12.22 -1.43 -6.13
C ILE A 171 12.29 -0.90 -7.56
N ALA A 172 12.82 0.31 -7.75
CA ALA A 172 12.92 0.94 -9.07
C ALA A 172 13.82 0.12 -10.02
N VAL A 173 14.96 -0.36 -9.52
CA VAL A 173 15.87 -1.24 -10.28
C VAL A 173 15.20 -2.57 -10.61
N LEU A 174 14.57 -3.24 -9.65
CA LEU A 174 13.86 -4.49 -9.89
C LEU A 174 12.76 -4.33 -10.95
N ARG A 175 12.00 -3.22 -10.88
CA ARG A 175 10.99 -2.89 -11.88
C ARG A 175 11.61 -2.61 -13.25
N LEU A 176 12.70 -1.85 -13.31
CA LEU A 176 13.41 -1.57 -14.55
C LEU A 176 13.94 -2.85 -15.18
N VAL A 177 14.58 -3.73 -14.41
CA VAL A 177 15.06 -5.04 -14.88
C VAL A 177 13.89 -5.89 -15.39
N SER A 178 12.76 -5.92 -14.68
CA SER A 178 11.57 -6.67 -15.12
C SER A 178 11.04 -6.18 -16.47
N ILE A 179 11.06 -4.86 -16.70
CA ILE A 179 10.67 -4.23 -17.97
C ILE A 179 11.69 -4.56 -19.07
N LEU A 180 12.99 -4.43 -18.79
CA LEU A 180 14.06 -4.62 -19.77
C LEU A 180 14.28 -6.08 -20.17
N VAL A 181 14.13 -7.01 -19.23
CA VAL A 181 14.28 -8.46 -19.46
C VAL A 181 13.04 -9.04 -20.16
N GLY A 182 11.99 -8.24 -20.38
CA GLY A 182 10.79 -8.72 -21.06
C GLY A 182 9.95 -9.69 -20.23
N VAL A 183 10.08 -9.66 -18.89
CA VAL A 183 9.14 -10.36 -18.00
C VAL A 183 7.76 -9.67 -18.03
N ALA A 184 7.64 -8.53 -18.70
CA ALA A 184 6.39 -8.12 -19.32
C ALA A 184 5.98 -9.17 -20.37
N ALA A 185 5.27 -10.20 -19.91
CA ALA A 185 4.68 -11.26 -20.71
C ALA A 185 4.20 -10.72 -22.06
N THR A 186 4.99 -10.95 -23.11
CA THR A 186 4.74 -10.35 -24.43
C THR A 186 3.48 -10.88 -25.09
N ASP A 187 2.89 -11.98 -24.60
CA ASP A 187 1.76 -12.63 -25.26
C ASP A 187 0.56 -12.93 -24.33
N GLY A 188 0.54 -12.40 -23.10
CA GLY A 188 -0.57 -12.65 -22.15
C GLY A 188 -0.75 -14.12 -21.72
N ALA A 189 0.18 -15.01 -22.09
CA ALA A 189 0.16 -16.41 -21.71
C ALA A 189 0.52 -16.58 -20.23
N PHE A 190 -0.34 -17.26 -19.48
CA PHE A 190 -0.07 -17.64 -18.10
C PHE A 190 1.13 -18.60 -18.04
N THR A 191 2.21 -18.21 -17.35
CA THR A 191 3.27 -19.12 -16.98
C THR A 191 3.28 -19.29 -15.46
N PRO A 192 3.25 -20.54 -14.94
CA PRO A 192 3.32 -20.77 -13.49
C PRO A 192 4.54 -20.10 -12.84
N VAL A 193 5.69 -20.12 -13.53
CA VAL A 193 6.93 -19.53 -13.03
C VAL A 193 6.80 -18.02 -12.82
N ALA A 194 6.28 -17.27 -13.81
CA ALA A 194 6.09 -15.82 -13.64
C ALA A 194 5.03 -15.51 -12.57
N PHE A 195 3.95 -16.28 -12.54
CA PHE A 195 2.88 -16.09 -11.56
C PHE A 195 3.36 -16.26 -10.11
N PHE A 196 4.03 -17.37 -9.80
CA PHE A 196 4.58 -17.61 -8.47
C PHE A 196 5.77 -16.69 -8.16
N GLY A 197 6.60 -16.39 -9.17
CA GLY A 197 7.72 -15.45 -9.04
C GLY A 197 7.26 -14.06 -8.64
N GLU A 198 6.17 -13.54 -9.22
CA GLU A 198 5.58 -12.26 -8.81
C GLU A 198 5.06 -12.29 -7.38
N ILE A 199 4.35 -13.35 -6.98
CA ILE A 199 3.84 -13.49 -5.60
C ILE A 199 4.99 -13.45 -4.60
N VAL A 200 6.06 -14.22 -4.86
CA VAL A 200 7.27 -14.22 -4.02
C VAL A 200 7.91 -12.84 -4.00
N GLY A 201 8.06 -12.19 -5.16
CA GLY A 201 8.64 -10.84 -5.26
C GLY A 201 7.88 -9.82 -4.42
N TYR A 202 6.54 -9.78 -4.52
CA TYR A 202 5.72 -8.88 -3.72
C TYR A 202 5.69 -9.25 -2.23
N THR A 203 5.83 -10.54 -1.90
CA THR A 203 5.95 -11.04 -0.51
C THR A 203 7.22 -10.50 0.14
N VAL A 204 8.36 -10.74 -0.51
CA VAL A 204 9.67 -10.27 -0.05
C VAL A 204 9.66 -8.74 0.06
N LEU A 205 9.13 -8.06 -0.96
CA LEU A 205 9.08 -6.61 -0.95
C LEU A 205 8.27 -6.06 0.22
N THR A 206 7.07 -6.59 0.45
CA THR A 206 6.18 -6.08 1.50
C THR A 206 6.71 -6.40 2.89
N ALA A 207 7.24 -7.61 3.08
CA ALA A 207 7.91 -7.99 4.33
C ALA A 207 9.13 -7.09 4.59
N ALA A 208 9.95 -6.81 3.57
CA ALA A 208 11.11 -5.92 3.69
C ALA A 208 10.73 -4.49 4.09
N VAL A 209 9.63 -3.95 3.55
CA VAL A 209 9.11 -2.63 3.93
C VAL A 209 8.66 -2.61 5.40
N LEU A 210 7.98 -3.66 5.88
CA LEU A 210 7.57 -3.74 7.29
C LEU A 210 8.74 -3.94 8.25
N LEU A 211 9.75 -4.70 7.82
CA LEU A 211 10.98 -4.92 8.61
C LEU A 211 11.90 -3.71 8.62
N LEU A 212 11.67 -2.73 7.75
CA LEU A 212 12.54 -1.58 7.54
C LEU A 212 12.86 -0.82 8.84
N PRO A 213 11.89 -0.47 9.72
CA PRO A 213 12.18 0.22 10.97
C PRO A 213 13.08 -0.60 11.91
N TRP A 214 12.89 -1.93 11.92
CA TRP A 214 13.70 -2.83 12.74
C TRP A 214 15.13 -2.95 12.19
N VAL A 215 15.28 -3.10 10.87
CA VAL A 215 16.61 -3.13 10.21
C VAL A 215 17.33 -1.78 10.36
N ALA A 216 16.59 -0.67 10.38
CA ALA A 216 17.15 0.67 10.54
C ALA A 216 17.95 0.84 11.85
N ILE A 217 17.62 0.08 12.91
CA ILE A 217 18.38 0.04 14.17
C ILE A 217 19.85 -0.32 13.92
N THR A 218 20.13 -1.22 12.98
CA THR A 218 21.48 -1.70 12.69
C THR A 218 22.41 -0.64 12.08
N ILE A 219 21.83 0.41 11.49
CA ILE A 219 22.57 1.51 10.85
C ILE A 219 22.53 2.81 11.65
N GLU A 220 21.84 2.82 12.79
CA GLU A 220 21.61 4.00 13.63
C GLU A 220 22.92 4.71 14.01
N ASP A 221 23.94 3.93 14.37
CA ASP A 221 25.23 4.46 14.80
C ASP A 221 26.19 4.84 13.66
N ARG A 222 25.77 4.68 12.40
CA ARG A 222 26.63 4.99 11.26
C ARG A 222 26.89 6.51 11.17
N PRO A 223 28.13 6.94 10.85
CA PRO A 223 28.47 8.36 10.78
C PRO A 223 27.58 9.18 9.83
N LEU A 224 27.16 8.57 8.71
CA LEU A 224 26.24 9.18 7.75
C LEU A 224 24.88 9.47 8.38
N VAL A 225 24.30 8.50 9.11
CA VAL A 225 22.99 8.60 9.74
C VAL A 225 23.01 9.68 10.83
N ARG A 226 24.04 9.69 11.68
CA ARG A 226 24.20 10.72 12.72
C ARG A 226 24.33 12.14 12.14
N ARG A 227 25.09 12.31 11.05
CA ARG A 227 25.21 13.60 10.34
C ARG A 227 23.88 14.05 9.74
N LEU A 228 23.15 13.14 9.10
CA LEU A 228 21.84 13.45 8.54
C LEU A 228 20.83 13.80 9.64
N GLN A 229 20.84 13.07 10.75
CA GLN A 229 19.94 13.32 11.88
C GLN A 229 20.17 14.69 12.53
N SER A 230 21.40 15.20 12.54
CA SER A 230 21.71 16.54 13.08
C SER A 230 21.38 17.69 12.13
N GLN A 231 21.31 17.43 10.82
CA GLN A 231 21.01 18.45 9.79
C GLN A 231 19.54 18.49 9.40
N LEU A 232 18.86 17.35 9.43
CA LEU A 232 17.46 17.25 9.06
C LEU A 232 16.56 17.78 10.18
N PRO A 233 15.35 18.29 9.85
CA PRO A 233 14.39 18.81 10.84
C PRO A 233 13.84 17.73 11.80
N PHE A 234 14.33 16.49 11.72
CA PHE A 234 14.04 15.38 12.62
C PHE A 234 14.80 15.43 13.94
N SER A 235 15.73 16.38 14.14
CA SER A 235 16.64 16.44 15.29
C SER A 235 15.95 16.46 16.67
N LYS A 236 14.64 16.79 16.73
CA LYS A 236 13.82 16.81 17.94
C LYS A 236 12.75 15.70 18.01
N ARG A 237 12.65 14.82 17.01
CA ARG A 237 11.67 13.73 16.97
C ARG A 237 12.41 12.39 17.03
N THR A 238 12.74 11.93 18.24
CA THR A 238 12.93 10.50 18.48
C THR A 238 11.54 9.86 18.47
N VAL A 239 11.40 8.66 17.90
CA VAL A 239 10.20 7.86 18.07
C VAL A 239 10.26 7.29 19.49
N ASN A 240 9.94 8.11 20.49
CA ASN A 240 9.82 7.67 21.88
C ASN A 240 8.44 7.04 22.06
N VAL A 241 8.41 5.72 22.23
CA VAL A 241 7.18 4.92 22.45
C VAL A 241 6.54 5.23 23.82
N GLU A 242 7.27 5.86 24.74
CA GLU A 242 6.82 6.11 26.12
C GLU A 242 5.78 7.22 26.29
N THR A 243 5.38 7.96 25.26
CA THR A 243 4.40 9.08 25.41
C THR A 243 2.94 8.72 25.13
N THR A 244 2.60 7.44 24.98
CA THR A 244 1.18 7.01 24.85
C THR A 244 0.51 6.60 26.18
N GLN A 245 1.20 6.79 27.32
CA GLN A 245 0.60 6.70 28.65
C GLN A 245 0.69 8.06 29.35
N ARG A 246 -0.20 8.98 28.96
CA ARG A 246 -0.77 10.08 29.77
C ARG A 246 -1.11 11.26 28.87
N SER A 247 -2.38 11.36 28.53
CA SER A 247 -3.07 12.64 28.55
C SER A 247 -4.50 12.33 28.95
N ASP A 248 -4.82 12.69 30.18
CA ASP A 248 -6.18 12.79 30.73
C ASP A 248 -7.11 13.64 29.85
#